data_AF-A0A850C0K1-F1
#
_entry.id   AF-A0A850C0K1-F1
#
_cell.length_a   1.000
_cell.length_b   1.000
_cell.length_c   1.000
_cell.angle_alpha   90.00
_cell.angle_beta   90.00
_cell.angle_gamma   90.00
#
_symmetry.space_group_name_H-M   'P 1'
#
loop_
_entity.id
_entity.type
_entity.pdbx_description
1 polymer ?
#
loop_
_entity_poly.entity_id
_entity_poly.type
_entity_poly.pdbx_seq_one_letter_code
_entity_poly.pdbx_strand_id
1 'polypeptide(L)'
;MVSKERANPILRGIIDTMLGVELVRQSSIPHKNRLAVILIDSAFETACRGYLQHVAKVTLTDAHKHRDTLVKTIKSKLNTIDEQVWSDIDYYYTEIRCDFYHQSAGKTITDVTLLDYKETVEFVIDQAFGIKIDELVKSQNGILNEGQKSAADATFQTSVVPVSSLQNRTDKVLVAVAELNPSDVEQVNDYFKKEGDALRLKQDEFINIVARNSGSKKLFYFDKSSKTWTLSGLGRFRISQIQKEVANDQ
;
A
#
# COMPACT_ATOMS: atom_id res chain seq x y z
N MET A 1 13.63 -22.95 -6.79
CA MET A 1 14.03 -22.55 -5.42
C MET A 1 12.80 -22.00 -4.72
N VAL A 2 12.13 -22.78 -3.88
CA VAL A 2 11.02 -22.27 -3.05
C VAL A 2 11.66 -21.34 -2.03
N SER A 3 11.35 -20.03 -2.07
CA SER A 3 12.03 -19.05 -1.21
C SER A 3 11.85 -19.45 0.26
N LYS A 4 12.91 -19.26 1.05
CA LYS A 4 12.96 -19.60 2.48
C LYS A 4 11.82 -18.95 3.28
N GLU A 5 11.25 -17.85 2.78
CA GLU A 5 10.10 -17.18 3.37
C GLU A 5 8.80 -17.99 3.23
N ARG A 6 8.59 -18.73 2.14
CA ARG A 6 7.39 -19.58 1.96
C ARG A 6 7.32 -20.74 2.95
N ALA A 7 8.47 -21.16 3.49
CA ALA A 7 8.58 -22.24 4.47
C ALA A 7 8.45 -21.75 5.93
N ASN A 8 8.46 -20.43 6.19
CA ASN A 8 8.25 -19.91 7.53
C ASN A 8 6.74 -19.86 7.83
N PRO A 9 6.23 -20.70 8.74
CA PRO A 9 4.78 -20.80 8.99
C PRO A 9 4.17 -19.50 9.51
N ILE A 10 4.96 -18.65 10.18
CA ILE A 10 4.51 -17.35 10.70
C ILE A 10 4.30 -16.37 9.55
N LEU A 11 5.30 -16.26 8.66
CA LEU A 11 5.21 -15.42 7.47
C LEU A 11 4.07 -15.91 6.57
N ARG A 12 3.87 -17.23 6.48
CA ARG A 12 2.75 -17.80 5.73
C ARG A 12 1.41 -17.28 6.23
N GLY A 13 1.15 -17.33 7.54
CA GLY A 13 -0.10 -16.82 8.11
C GLY A 13 -0.32 -15.32 7.87
N ILE A 14 0.75 -14.52 7.95
CA ILE A 14 0.69 -13.08 7.65
C ILE A 14 0.38 -12.85 6.16
N ILE A 15 1.07 -13.54 5.26
CA ILE A 15 0.86 -13.42 3.81
C ILE A 15 -0.56 -13.84 3.43
N ASP A 16 -1.04 -14.97 3.95
CA ASP A 16 -2.40 -15.47 3.65
C ASP A 16 -3.48 -14.49 4.14
N THR A 17 -3.27 -13.87 5.31
CA THR A 17 -4.19 -12.85 5.83
C THR A 17 -4.19 -11.60 4.95
N MET A 18 -3.01 -11.11 4.55
CA MET A 18 -2.87 -9.95 3.66
C MET A 18 -3.38 -10.23 2.24
N LEU A 19 -3.27 -11.46 1.76
CA LEU A 19 -3.92 -11.91 0.53
C LEU A 19 -5.44 -11.89 0.67
N GLY A 20 -5.96 -12.34 1.81
CA GLY A 20 -7.38 -12.21 2.15
C GLY A 20 -7.87 -10.77 2.12
N VAL A 21 -7.06 -9.80 2.56
CA VAL A 21 -7.37 -8.36 2.44
C VAL A 21 -7.60 -7.96 0.99
N GLU A 22 -6.71 -8.37 0.06
CA GLU A 22 -6.87 -8.03 -1.35
C GLU A 22 -8.11 -8.67 -1.98
N LEU A 23 -8.36 -9.94 -1.68
CA LEU A 23 -9.56 -10.65 -2.16
C LEU A 23 -10.85 -9.99 -1.66
N VAL A 24 -10.89 -9.60 -0.38
CA VAL A 24 -12.04 -8.90 0.20
C VAL A 24 -12.24 -7.54 -0.46
N ARG A 25 -11.16 -6.76 -0.68
CA ARG A 25 -11.24 -5.45 -1.34
C ARG A 25 -11.75 -5.55 -2.79
N GLN A 26 -11.38 -6.62 -3.49
CA GLN A 26 -11.83 -6.90 -4.85
C GLN A 26 -13.27 -7.45 -4.92
N SER A 27 -13.82 -7.90 -3.80
CA SER A 27 -15.19 -8.42 -3.75
C SER A 27 -16.25 -7.33 -3.93
N SER A 28 -17.49 -7.78 -4.18
CA SER A 28 -18.71 -6.97 -4.23
C SER A 28 -19.38 -6.78 -2.85
N ILE A 29 -18.72 -7.20 -1.76
CA ILE A 29 -19.30 -7.11 -0.41
C ILE A 29 -19.48 -5.63 -0.02
N PRO A 30 -20.69 -5.18 0.38
CA PRO A 30 -20.96 -3.77 0.69
C PRO A 30 -20.04 -3.17 1.77
N HIS A 31 -19.67 -3.98 2.76
CA HIS A 31 -18.81 -3.57 3.87
C HIS A 31 -17.38 -4.12 3.78
N LYS A 32 -16.91 -4.41 2.56
CA LYS A 32 -15.58 -4.98 2.31
C LYS A 32 -14.44 -4.21 2.99
N ASN A 33 -14.52 -2.88 3.07
CA ASN A 33 -13.46 -2.11 3.71
C ASN A 33 -13.41 -2.29 5.23
N ARG A 34 -14.57 -2.50 5.89
CA ARG A 34 -14.60 -2.84 7.33
C ARG A 34 -13.96 -4.20 7.58
N LEU A 35 -14.29 -5.18 6.74
CA LEU A 35 -13.69 -6.51 6.80
C LEU A 35 -12.18 -6.45 6.55
N ALA A 36 -11.75 -5.66 5.57
CA ALA A 36 -10.35 -5.45 5.26
C ALA A 36 -9.58 -4.82 6.44
N VAL A 37 -10.12 -3.82 7.14
CA VAL A 37 -9.48 -3.26 8.36
C VAL A 37 -9.27 -4.33 9.43
N ILE A 38 -10.27 -5.19 9.66
CA ILE A 38 -10.16 -6.28 10.65
C ILE A 38 -9.05 -7.26 10.27
N LEU A 39 -8.96 -7.62 8.99
CA LEU A 39 -7.93 -8.53 8.48
C LEU A 39 -6.53 -7.89 8.54
N ILE A 40 -6.39 -6.62 8.17
CA ILE A 40 -5.11 -5.89 8.26
C ILE A 40 -4.63 -5.84 9.71
N ASP A 41 -5.51 -5.52 10.66
CA ASP A 41 -5.13 -5.46 12.07
C ASP A 41 -4.80 -6.85 12.65
N SER A 42 -5.52 -7.88 12.21
CA SER A 42 -5.20 -9.28 12.56
C SER A 42 -3.84 -9.72 12.01
N ALA A 43 -3.50 -9.31 10.78
CA ALA A 43 -2.18 -9.55 10.20
C ALA A 43 -1.09 -8.81 10.98
N PHE A 44 -1.33 -7.56 11.37
CA PHE A 44 -0.43 -6.76 12.20
C PHE A 44 -0.17 -7.42 13.56
N GLU A 45 -1.20 -7.82 14.30
CA GLU A 45 -1.05 -8.49 15.60
C GLU A 45 -0.28 -9.81 15.46
N THR A 46 -0.60 -10.60 14.42
CA THR A 46 0.10 -11.87 14.13
C THR A 46 1.58 -11.62 13.83
N ALA A 47 1.88 -10.60 13.03
CA ALA A 47 3.25 -10.18 12.74
C ALA A 47 3.98 -9.74 14.01
N CYS A 48 3.33 -9.00 14.89
CA CYS A 48 3.94 -8.53 16.13
C CYS A 48 4.33 -9.69 17.04
N ARG A 49 3.40 -10.63 17.27
CA ARG A 49 3.64 -11.84 18.08
C ARG A 49 4.74 -12.70 17.45
N GLY A 50 4.64 -12.91 16.14
CA GLY A 50 5.60 -13.66 15.35
C GLY A 50 7.02 -13.10 15.44
N TYR A 51 7.16 -11.79 15.25
CA TYR A 51 8.44 -11.09 15.35
C TYR A 51 9.01 -11.19 16.77
N LEU A 52 8.22 -10.85 17.78
CA LEU A 52 8.67 -10.87 19.17
C LEU A 52 9.16 -12.25 19.57
N GLN A 53 8.38 -13.30 19.31
CA GLN A 53 8.70 -14.66 19.72
C GLN A 53 9.87 -15.26 18.92
N HIS A 54 9.90 -15.06 17.60
CA HIS A 54 10.80 -15.82 16.73
C HIS A 54 12.03 -15.05 16.25
N VAL A 55 11.94 -13.74 16.13
CA VAL A 55 13.05 -12.87 15.69
C VAL A 55 13.71 -12.21 16.89
N ALA A 56 12.94 -11.46 17.68
CA ALA A 56 13.46 -10.75 18.86
C ALA A 56 13.68 -11.64 20.10
N LYS A 57 13.28 -12.93 20.02
CA LYS A 57 13.41 -13.95 21.08
C LYS A 57 12.83 -13.51 22.44
N VAL A 58 11.74 -12.76 22.41
CA VAL A 58 10.97 -12.35 23.58
C VAL A 58 9.97 -13.43 23.96
N THR A 59 9.98 -13.86 25.22
CA THR A 59 8.96 -14.76 25.76
C THR A 59 7.65 -13.99 25.93
N LEU A 60 6.62 -14.38 25.18
CA LEU A 60 5.29 -13.81 25.32
C LEU A 60 4.64 -14.31 26.61
N THR A 61 4.15 -13.37 27.41
CA THR A 61 3.38 -13.60 28.63
C THR A 61 1.89 -13.26 28.41
N ASP A 62 1.03 -13.58 29.38
CA ASP A 62 -0.39 -13.21 29.33
C ASP A 62 -0.62 -11.70 29.14
N ALA A 63 0.29 -10.86 29.64
CA ALA A 63 0.21 -9.41 29.44
C ALA A 63 0.23 -9.03 27.95
N HIS A 64 0.91 -9.82 27.10
CA HIS A 64 0.98 -9.59 25.65
C HIS A 64 -0.32 -10.00 24.94
N LYS A 65 -1.31 -10.58 25.62
CA LYS A 65 -2.66 -10.74 25.06
C LYS A 65 -3.33 -9.38 24.87
N HIS A 66 -2.97 -8.39 25.67
CA HIS A 66 -3.42 -7.01 25.51
C HIS A 66 -2.60 -6.29 24.45
N ARG A 67 -3.28 -5.63 23.51
CA ARG A 67 -2.66 -4.94 22.38
C ARG A 67 -1.67 -3.87 22.81
N ASP A 68 -2.01 -3.06 23.82
CA ASP A 68 -1.17 -1.96 24.28
C ASP A 68 0.20 -2.46 24.73
N THR A 69 0.23 -3.56 25.49
CA THR A 69 1.47 -4.21 25.92
C THR A 69 2.22 -4.80 24.74
N LEU A 70 1.52 -5.45 23.80
CA LEU A 70 2.12 -6.03 22.60
C LEU A 70 2.80 -4.94 21.75
N VAL A 71 2.08 -3.86 21.44
CA VAL A 71 2.55 -2.73 20.62
C VAL A 71 3.69 -2.00 21.31
N LYS A 72 3.58 -1.72 22.62
CA LYS A 72 4.68 -1.13 23.40
C LYS A 72 5.95 -1.98 23.34
N THR A 73 5.79 -3.30 23.44
CA THR A 73 6.92 -4.22 23.43
C THR A 73 7.57 -4.28 22.05
N ILE A 74 6.81 -4.40 20.96
CA ILE A 74 7.39 -4.39 19.61
C ILE A 74 8.04 -3.05 19.27
N LYS A 75 7.42 -1.94 19.65
CA LYS A 75 7.98 -0.59 19.45
C LYS A 75 9.36 -0.44 20.12
N SER A 76 9.53 -1.01 21.31
CA SER A 76 10.85 -1.02 21.98
C SER A 76 11.92 -1.84 21.23
N LYS A 77 11.51 -2.79 20.38
CA LYS A 77 12.40 -3.64 19.57
C LYS A 77 12.62 -3.11 18.15
N LEU A 78 11.72 -2.26 17.66
CA LEU A 78 11.78 -1.60 16.35
C LEU A 78 11.96 -0.10 16.52
N ASN A 79 13.05 0.29 17.19
CA ASN A 79 13.33 1.68 17.57
C ASN A 79 13.72 2.60 16.38
N THR A 80 13.86 2.05 15.18
CA THR A 80 14.14 2.80 13.95
C THR A 80 12.87 3.31 13.26
N ILE A 81 11.69 2.83 13.67
CA ILE A 81 10.40 3.25 13.12
C ILE A 81 9.95 4.55 13.80
N ASP A 82 9.55 5.52 12.98
CA ASP A 82 9.07 6.84 13.43
C ASP A 82 7.85 6.72 14.36
N GLU A 83 7.78 7.60 15.36
CA GLU A 83 6.64 7.72 16.28
C GLU A 83 5.33 7.95 15.53
N GLN A 84 5.35 8.70 14.43
CA GLN A 84 4.17 8.96 13.61
C GLN A 84 3.57 7.67 13.04
N VAL A 85 4.40 6.70 12.63
CA VAL A 85 3.93 5.40 12.11
C VAL A 85 3.17 4.64 13.20
N TRP A 86 3.69 4.67 14.44
CA TRP A 86 3.01 4.06 15.58
C TRP A 86 1.70 4.78 15.94
N SER A 87 1.70 6.12 15.87
CA SER A 87 0.50 6.93 16.06
C SER A 87 -0.58 6.58 15.03
N ASP A 88 -0.19 6.39 13.76
CA ASP A 88 -1.12 6.01 12.69
C ASP A 88 -1.71 4.63 12.96
N ILE A 89 -0.90 3.65 13.36
CA ILE A 89 -1.35 2.29 13.73
C ILE A 89 -2.33 2.33 14.91
N ASP A 90 -2.09 3.20 15.88
CA ASP A 90 -2.97 3.31 17.03
C ASP A 90 -4.30 3.95 16.65
N TYR A 91 -4.28 5.02 15.84
CA TYR A 91 -5.48 5.66 15.29
C TYR A 91 -6.41 4.66 14.58
N TYR A 92 -5.87 3.80 13.71
CA TYR A 92 -6.70 2.81 13.01
C TYR A 92 -7.30 1.75 13.95
N TYR A 93 -6.68 1.50 15.10
CA TYR A 93 -7.22 0.59 16.09
C TYR A 93 -8.28 1.28 16.97
N THR A 94 -7.91 2.40 17.62
CA THR A 94 -8.74 3.09 18.61
C THR A 94 -9.95 3.77 17.98
N GLU A 95 -9.74 4.48 16.86
CA GLU A 95 -10.79 5.28 16.25
C GLU A 95 -11.56 4.51 15.19
N ILE A 96 -10.92 3.60 14.43
CA ILE A 96 -11.59 2.94 13.31
C ILE A 96 -12.08 1.54 13.69
N ARG A 97 -11.18 0.65 14.12
CA ARG A 97 -11.53 -0.74 14.43
C ARG A 97 -12.51 -0.80 15.61
N CYS A 98 -12.20 -0.18 16.74
CA CYS A 98 -13.07 -0.21 17.93
C CYS A 98 -14.47 0.35 17.62
N ASP A 99 -14.59 1.43 16.84
CA ASP A 99 -15.88 1.97 16.43
C ASP A 99 -16.67 1.04 15.51
N PHE A 100 -15.98 0.29 14.63
CA PHE A 100 -16.61 -0.72 13.80
C PHE A 100 -17.19 -1.88 14.60
N TYR A 101 -16.61 -2.20 15.77
CA TYR A 101 -17.12 -3.24 16.66
C TYR A 101 -18.18 -2.74 17.65
N HIS A 102 -18.07 -1.50 18.11
CA HIS A 102 -18.77 -1.08 19.32
C HIS A 102 -19.77 0.07 19.16
N GLN A 103 -19.62 0.97 18.20
CA GLN A 103 -20.28 2.27 18.30
C GLN A 103 -21.18 2.66 17.12
N SER A 104 -20.82 2.37 15.87
CA SER A 104 -21.65 2.86 14.74
C SER A 104 -21.59 2.00 13.49
N ALA A 105 -22.78 1.61 13.01
CA ALA A 105 -22.96 1.03 11.67
C ALA A 105 -22.68 2.06 10.56
N GLY A 106 -22.78 3.37 10.87
CA GLY A 106 -22.62 4.45 9.90
C GLY A 106 -21.19 4.91 9.66
N LYS A 107 -20.22 4.54 10.51
CA LYS A 107 -18.81 4.86 10.28
C LYS A 107 -18.32 4.04 9.08
N THR A 108 -17.84 4.74 8.05
CA THR A 108 -17.29 4.15 6.84
C THR A 108 -15.82 4.54 6.71
N ILE A 109 -15.03 3.65 6.12
CA ILE A 109 -13.64 3.93 5.76
C ILE A 109 -13.54 3.94 4.24
N THR A 110 -12.94 5.00 3.71
CA THR A 110 -12.73 5.15 2.27
C THR A 110 -11.66 4.18 1.79
N ASP A 111 -11.65 3.85 0.50
CA ASP A 111 -10.60 3.01 -0.09
C ASP A 111 -9.19 3.61 0.10
N VAL A 112 -9.10 4.94 0.12
CA VAL A 112 -7.86 5.68 0.33
C VAL A 112 -7.35 5.48 1.76
N THR A 113 -8.21 5.71 2.75
CA THR A 113 -7.87 5.55 4.17
C THR A 113 -7.55 4.10 4.51
N LEU A 114 -8.23 3.14 3.89
CA LEU A 114 -7.91 1.72 4.02
C LEU A 114 -6.52 1.38 3.46
N LEU A 115 -6.17 1.97 2.32
CA LEU A 115 -4.89 1.74 1.67
C LEU A 115 -3.74 2.36 2.47
N ASP A 116 -3.94 3.57 3.01
CA ASP A 116 -3.00 4.18 3.96
C ASP A 116 -2.74 3.26 5.15
N TYR A 117 -3.79 2.70 5.75
CA TYR A 117 -3.62 1.76 6.86
C TYR A 117 -2.82 0.52 6.46
N LYS A 118 -3.17 -0.05 5.30
CA LYS A 118 -2.50 -1.22 4.75
C LYS A 118 -1.01 -0.96 4.55
N GLU A 119 -0.64 0.13 3.88
CA GLU A 119 0.75 0.49 3.60
C GLU A 119 1.53 0.74 4.91
N THR A 120 0.92 1.36 5.91
CA THR A 120 1.52 1.54 7.24
C THR A 120 1.82 0.20 7.91
N VAL A 121 0.88 -0.75 7.86
CA VAL A 121 1.08 -2.10 8.43
C VAL A 121 2.11 -2.90 7.65
N GLU A 122 2.07 -2.85 6.31
CA GLU A 122 3.07 -3.50 5.44
C GLU A 122 4.48 -2.98 5.77
N PHE A 123 4.64 -1.66 5.93
CA PHE A 123 5.92 -1.07 6.31
C PHE A 123 6.45 -1.62 7.63
N VAL A 124 5.62 -1.75 8.68
CA VAL A 124 6.09 -2.31 9.96
C VAL A 124 6.44 -3.80 9.83
N ILE A 125 5.68 -4.57 9.06
CA ILE A 125 5.97 -5.99 8.80
C ILE A 125 7.32 -6.13 8.06
N ASP A 126 7.54 -5.30 7.05
CA ASP A 126 8.78 -5.28 6.27
C ASP A 126 9.98 -4.95 7.15
N GLN A 127 9.86 -3.96 8.04
CA GLN A 127 10.91 -3.63 9.01
C GLN A 127 11.14 -4.75 10.03
N ALA A 128 10.08 -5.42 10.49
CA ALA A 128 10.17 -6.49 11.48
C ALA A 128 10.90 -7.73 10.92
N PHE A 129 10.62 -8.10 9.67
CA PHE A 129 11.12 -9.36 9.11
C PHE A 129 12.22 -9.18 8.05
N GLY A 130 12.52 -7.94 7.63
CA GLY A 130 13.47 -7.65 6.58
C GLY A 130 13.02 -8.18 5.22
N ILE A 131 11.72 -8.10 4.94
CA ILE A 131 11.07 -8.61 3.72
C ILE A 131 10.33 -7.48 3.00
N LYS A 132 9.75 -7.82 1.84
CA LYS A 132 8.73 -7.00 1.16
C LYS A 132 7.45 -7.80 1.05
N ILE A 133 6.54 -7.61 2.00
CA ILE A 133 5.32 -8.39 2.13
C ILE A 133 4.39 -8.19 0.92
N ASP A 134 4.41 -7.01 0.31
CA ASP A 134 3.57 -6.70 -0.85
C ASP A 134 3.95 -7.54 -2.08
N GLU A 135 5.24 -7.73 -2.35
CA GLU A 135 5.77 -8.60 -3.41
C GLU A 135 5.38 -10.06 -3.15
N LEU A 136 5.46 -10.52 -1.89
CA LEU A 136 5.07 -11.88 -1.50
C LEU A 136 3.57 -12.11 -1.70
N VAL A 137 2.72 -11.18 -1.28
CA VAL A 137 1.26 -11.24 -1.47
C VAL A 137 0.92 -11.23 -2.96
N LYS A 138 1.50 -10.32 -3.75
CA LYS A 138 1.30 -10.26 -5.21
C LYS A 138 1.69 -11.57 -5.89
N SER A 139 2.81 -12.17 -5.49
CA SER A 139 3.25 -13.46 -6.06
C SER A 139 2.23 -14.58 -5.80
N GLN A 140 1.58 -14.58 -4.63
CA GLN A 140 0.55 -15.57 -4.31
C GLN A 140 -0.78 -15.27 -4.99
N ASN A 141 -1.16 -14.00 -5.10
CA ASN A 141 -2.34 -13.61 -5.84
C ASN A 141 -2.23 -13.96 -7.32
N GLY A 142 -1.04 -13.79 -7.92
CA GLY A 142 -0.76 -14.25 -9.28
C GLY A 142 -1.00 -15.74 -9.46
N ILE A 143 -0.55 -16.56 -8.50
CA ILE A 143 -0.76 -18.03 -8.51
C ILE A 143 -2.26 -18.37 -8.37
N LEU A 144 -3.01 -17.68 -7.50
CA LEU A 144 -4.45 -17.91 -7.36
C LEU A 144 -5.22 -17.52 -8.64
N ASN A 145 -4.83 -16.41 -9.27
CA ASN A 145 -5.45 -15.95 -10.51
C ASN A 145 -5.07 -16.82 -11.71
N GLU A 146 -3.86 -17.41 -11.75
CA GLU A 146 -3.47 -18.44 -12.73
C GLU A 146 -4.30 -19.72 -12.58
N GLY A 147 -4.68 -20.09 -11.34
CA GLY A 147 -5.63 -21.18 -11.07
C GLY A 147 -7.08 -20.87 -11.47
N GLN A 148 -7.41 -19.61 -11.76
CA GLN A 148 -8.72 -19.13 -12.20
C GLN A 148 -8.74 -18.70 -13.68
N LYS A 149 -7.69 -18.96 -14.46
CA LYS A 149 -7.70 -18.75 -15.92
C LYS A 149 -8.53 -19.83 -16.64
N SER A 150 -9.84 -19.69 -16.53
CA SER A 150 -10.75 -19.79 -17.65
C SER A 150 -11.70 -18.61 -17.53
N ALA A 151 -11.59 -17.68 -18.49
CA ALA A 151 -12.42 -16.49 -18.68
C ALA A 151 -12.15 -15.28 -17.76
N ALA A 152 -10.95 -14.69 -17.83
CA ALA A 152 -10.75 -13.22 -17.83
C ALA A 152 -9.25 -12.90 -17.77
N ASP A 153 -8.56 -13.02 -18.91
CA ASP A 153 -7.27 -12.37 -19.08
C ASP A 153 -7.50 -10.85 -19.15
N ALA A 154 -7.43 -10.18 -18.01
CA ALA A 154 -7.07 -8.78 -17.94
C ALA A 154 -5.59 -8.70 -17.55
N THR A 155 -4.72 -8.91 -18.55
CA THR A 155 -3.44 -8.19 -18.62
C THR A 155 -3.67 -6.76 -18.13
N PHE A 156 -2.78 -6.24 -17.27
CA PHE A 156 -2.64 -4.80 -17.04
C PHE A 156 -2.22 -4.18 -18.38
N GLN A 157 -3.18 -4.00 -19.28
CA GLN A 157 -3.02 -3.12 -20.42
C GLN A 157 -2.97 -1.73 -19.79
N THR A 158 -1.79 -1.12 -19.83
CA THR A 158 -1.65 0.33 -19.75
C THR A 158 -2.52 0.92 -20.85
N SER A 159 -3.81 1.15 -20.56
CA SER A 159 -4.61 2.01 -21.42
C SER A 159 -3.94 3.38 -21.31
N VAL A 160 -3.37 3.81 -22.42
CA VAL A 160 -2.60 5.04 -22.53
C VAL A 160 -3.58 6.19 -22.27
N VAL A 161 -3.57 6.72 -21.06
CA VAL A 161 -4.32 7.94 -20.75
C VAL A 161 -3.52 9.08 -21.38
N PRO A 162 -4.07 9.78 -22.40
CA PRO A 162 -3.36 10.90 -22.99
C PRO A 162 -3.14 11.96 -21.92
N VAL A 163 -1.90 12.36 -21.68
CA VAL A 163 -1.58 13.36 -20.65
C VAL A 163 -2.35 14.67 -20.91
N SER A 164 -2.62 14.97 -22.19
CA SER A 164 -3.38 16.14 -22.63
C SER A 164 -4.84 16.15 -22.17
N SER A 165 -5.45 14.98 -21.89
CA SER A 165 -6.84 14.91 -21.42
C SER A 165 -6.97 15.22 -19.93
N LEU A 166 -5.86 15.28 -19.19
CA LEU A 166 -5.84 15.54 -17.76
C LEU A 166 -5.76 17.04 -17.48
N GLN A 167 -6.54 17.53 -16.52
CA GLN A 167 -6.50 18.93 -16.09
C GLN A 167 -5.48 19.15 -14.96
N ASN A 168 -5.35 18.18 -14.06
CA ASN A 168 -4.53 18.30 -12.86
C ASN A 168 -3.06 17.98 -13.15
N ARG A 169 -2.14 18.88 -12.75
CA ARG A 169 -0.69 18.70 -12.87
C ARG A 169 -0.20 17.44 -12.12
N THR A 170 -0.77 17.14 -10.96
CA THR A 170 -0.42 15.95 -10.17
C THR A 170 -0.76 14.67 -10.92
N ASP A 171 -1.94 14.61 -11.55
CA ASP A 171 -2.39 13.43 -12.30
C ASP A 171 -1.56 13.26 -13.59
N LYS A 172 -1.12 14.36 -14.23
CA LYS A 172 -0.14 14.30 -15.34
C LYS A 172 1.20 13.70 -14.92
N VAL A 173 1.73 14.15 -13.77
CA VAL A 173 2.98 13.61 -13.20
C VAL A 173 2.79 12.15 -12.79
N LEU A 174 1.63 11.79 -12.26
CA LEU A 174 1.28 10.42 -11.90
C LEU A 174 1.40 9.48 -13.11
N VAL A 175 0.80 9.85 -14.25
CA VAL A 175 0.89 9.08 -15.50
C VAL A 175 2.35 9.00 -15.97
N ALA A 176 3.07 10.12 -15.99
CA ALA A 176 4.47 10.13 -16.42
C ALA A 176 5.36 9.23 -15.55
N VAL A 177 5.17 9.23 -14.23
CA VAL A 177 5.94 8.38 -13.31
C VAL A 177 5.61 6.90 -13.52
N ALA A 178 4.35 6.56 -13.79
CA ALA A 178 3.95 5.17 -14.04
C ALA A 178 4.59 4.58 -15.29
N GLU A 179 4.70 5.39 -16.35
CA GLU A 179 5.24 4.96 -17.63
C GLU A 179 6.78 4.90 -17.62
N LEU A 180 7.44 5.84 -16.91
CA LEU A 180 8.88 6.04 -17.05
C LEU A 180 9.71 5.56 -15.87
N ASN A 181 9.15 5.53 -14.65
CA ASN A 181 9.91 5.49 -13.40
C ASN A 181 11.11 6.47 -13.42
N PRO A 182 10.87 7.80 -13.45
CA PRO A 182 11.90 8.77 -13.79
C PRO A 182 12.89 8.99 -12.64
N SER A 183 14.16 9.24 -12.97
CA SER A 183 15.19 9.67 -12.01
C SER A 183 15.11 11.16 -11.68
N ASP A 184 14.60 11.97 -12.61
CA ASP A 184 14.64 13.43 -12.57
C ASP A 184 13.45 14.07 -13.30
N VAL A 185 13.34 15.39 -13.19
CA VAL A 185 12.25 16.17 -13.82
C VAL A 185 12.41 16.27 -15.34
N GLU A 186 13.63 16.11 -15.87
CA GLU A 186 13.93 16.29 -17.29
C GLU A 186 13.27 15.17 -18.10
N GLN A 187 13.35 13.93 -17.62
CA GLN A 187 12.65 12.78 -18.21
C GLN A 187 11.13 12.98 -18.27
N VAL A 188 10.54 13.57 -17.22
CA VAL A 188 9.10 13.86 -17.17
C VAL A 188 8.72 14.96 -18.17
N ASN A 189 9.53 16.02 -18.27
CA ASN A 189 9.31 17.11 -19.22
C ASN A 189 9.47 16.66 -20.69
N ASP A 190 10.43 15.77 -20.97
CA ASP A 190 10.63 15.18 -22.28
C ASP A 190 9.45 14.29 -22.69
N TYR A 191 8.89 13.55 -21.74
CA TYR A 191 7.66 12.79 -21.95
C TYR A 191 6.47 13.69 -22.25
N PHE A 192 6.25 14.76 -21.46
CA PHE A 192 5.20 15.73 -21.76
C PHE A 192 5.37 16.37 -23.14
N LYS A 193 6.60 16.68 -23.54
CA LYS A 193 6.90 17.19 -24.89
C LYS A 193 6.52 16.18 -25.97
N LYS A 194 6.86 14.90 -25.78
CA LYS A 194 6.56 13.82 -26.71
C LYS A 194 5.04 13.58 -26.86
N GLU A 195 4.31 13.67 -25.75
CA GLU A 195 2.85 13.53 -25.69
C GLU A 195 2.10 14.82 -26.11
N GLY A 196 2.81 15.86 -26.56
CA GLY A 196 2.21 17.12 -27.02
C GLY A 196 1.65 17.99 -25.90
N ASP A 197 1.98 17.72 -24.64
CA ASP A 197 1.56 18.52 -23.50
C ASP A 197 2.49 19.71 -23.26
N ALA A 198 1.90 20.87 -22.98
CA ALA A 198 2.62 22.12 -22.76
C ALA A 198 3.21 22.24 -21.34
N LEU A 199 2.85 21.36 -20.41
CA LEU A 199 3.34 21.41 -19.03
C LEU A 199 4.86 21.23 -18.98
N ARG A 200 5.54 22.15 -18.32
CA ARG A 200 6.96 22.05 -17.98
C ARG A 200 7.13 22.34 -16.50
N LEU A 201 7.76 21.42 -15.80
CA LEU A 201 8.00 21.50 -14.37
C LEU A 201 9.45 21.92 -14.11
N LYS A 202 9.63 22.79 -13.12
CA LYS A 202 10.95 23.01 -12.50
C LYS A 202 11.25 21.89 -11.50
N GLN A 203 12.53 21.73 -11.15
CA GLN A 203 12.97 20.69 -10.21
C GLN A 203 12.26 20.79 -8.85
N ASP A 204 12.08 21.99 -8.32
CA ASP A 204 11.37 22.22 -7.06
C ASP A 204 9.88 21.90 -7.16
N GLU A 205 9.22 22.24 -8.26
CA GLU A 205 7.81 21.90 -8.51
C GLU A 205 7.60 20.39 -8.59
N PHE A 206 8.49 19.68 -9.30
CA PHE A 206 8.46 18.22 -9.37
C PHE A 206 8.64 17.59 -7.99
N ILE A 207 9.70 17.97 -7.26
CA ILE A 207 9.97 17.47 -5.91
C ILE A 207 8.81 17.81 -4.95
N ASN A 208 8.16 18.96 -5.12
CA ASN A 208 6.99 19.29 -4.33
C ASN A 208 5.83 18.31 -4.58
N ILE A 209 5.58 17.92 -5.84
CA ILE A 209 4.54 16.96 -6.20
C ILE A 209 4.87 15.55 -5.69
N VAL A 210 6.11 15.08 -5.91
CA VAL A 210 6.47 13.68 -5.61
C VAL A 210 6.91 13.44 -4.16
N ALA A 211 7.34 14.47 -3.43
CA ALA A 211 7.96 14.27 -2.12
C ALA A 211 7.41 15.16 -0.97
N ARG A 212 6.86 16.35 -1.26
CA ARG A 212 6.59 17.35 -0.19
C ARG A 212 5.12 17.74 0.00
N ASN A 213 4.26 17.58 -1.00
CA ASN A 213 2.86 17.97 -0.89
C ASN A 213 2.05 16.92 -0.13
N SER A 214 1.38 17.30 0.96
CA SER A 214 0.64 16.38 1.85
C SER A 214 -0.47 15.59 1.14
N GLY A 215 -1.01 16.11 0.03
CA GLY A 215 -2.03 15.42 -0.77
C GLY A 215 -1.50 14.42 -1.81
N SER A 216 -0.29 14.62 -2.34
CA SER A 216 0.27 13.77 -3.41
C SER A 216 1.52 12.99 -3.01
N LYS A 217 2.15 13.31 -1.88
CA LYS A 217 3.34 12.61 -1.35
C LYS A 217 3.10 11.12 -1.18
N LYS A 218 1.87 10.72 -0.85
CA LYS A 218 1.51 9.29 -0.70
C LYS A 218 1.34 8.57 -2.03
N LEU A 219 1.33 9.27 -3.17
CA LEU A 219 1.18 8.67 -4.51
C LEU A 219 2.51 8.16 -5.08
N PHE A 220 3.63 8.62 -4.52
CA PHE A 220 4.96 8.37 -5.05
C PHE A 220 5.89 7.93 -3.92
N TYR A 221 6.92 7.16 -4.26
CA TYR A 221 8.06 6.96 -3.40
C TYR A 221 9.34 6.95 -4.23
N PHE A 222 10.45 7.28 -3.60
CA PHE A 222 11.76 7.20 -4.24
C PHE A 222 12.38 5.83 -3.93
N ASP A 223 12.55 5.00 -4.95
CA ASP A 223 13.25 3.74 -4.84
C ASP A 223 14.76 4.00 -4.80
N LYS A 224 15.37 3.79 -3.63
CA LYS A 224 16.80 4.02 -3.41
C LYS A 224 17.69 3.05 -4.20
N SER A 225 17.17 1.88 -4.58
CA SER A 225 17.95 0.85 -5.27
C SER A 225 18.13 1.17 -6.75
N SER A 226 17.05 1.57 -7.42
CA SER A 226 17.01 2.00 -8.81
C SER A 226 17.28 3.50 -8.99
N LYS A 227 17.20 4.29 -7.91
CA LYS A 227 17.31 5.76 -7.88
C LYS A 227 16.25 6.46 -8.75
N THR A 228 15.04 5.90 -8.76
CA THR A 228 13.91 6.41 -9.53
C THR A 228 12.70 6.70 -8.66
N TRP A 229 11.84 7.58 -9.13
CA TRP A 229 10.50 7.77 -8.59
C TRP A 229 9.58 6.67 -9.12
N THR A 230 8.82 6.07 -8.23
CA THR A 230 7.89 4.98 -8.53
C THR A 230 6.54 5.27 -7.87
N LEU A 231 5.46 4.75 -8.45
CA LEU A 231 4.14 4.84 -7.83
C LEU A 231 4.02 3.96 -6.59
N SER A 232 3.47 4.53 -5.52
CA SER A 232 2.99 3.78 -4.36
C SER A 232 1.75 2.93 -4.73
N GLY A 233 1.20 2.20 -3.76
CA GLY A 233 -0.09 1.55 -3.93
C GLY A 233 -1.19 2.57 -4.24
N LEU A 234 -1.21 3.69 -3.51
CA LEU A 234 -2.17 4.77 -3.74
C LEU A 234 -2.02 5.42 -5.12
N GLY A 235 -0.78 5.59 -5.59
CA GLY A 235 -0.52 6.12 -6.93
C GLY A 235 -1.09 5.23 -8.03
N ARG A 236 -0.89 3.91 -7.92
CA ARG A 236 -1.46 2.92 -8.85
C ARG A 236 -2.99 2.89 -8.80
N PHE A 237 -3.56 3.00 -7.60
CA PHE A 237 -5.02 3.09 -7.44
C PHE A 237 -5.57 4.34 -8.13
N ARG A 238 -4.95 5.52 -7.93
CA ARG A 238 -5.38 6.77 -8.58
C ARG A 238 -5.31 6.68 -10.11
N ILE A 239 -4.28 6.06 -10.68
CA ILE A 239 -4.22 5.80 -12.13
C ILE A 239 -5.42 4.99 -12.61
N SER A 240 -5.79 3.92 -11.90
CA SER A 240 -6.94 3.10 -12.28
C SER A 240 -8.27 3.86 -12.24
N GLN A 241 -8.38 4.89 -11.38
CA GLN A 241 -9.55 5.78 -11.35
C GLN A 241 -9.54 6.74 -12.53
N ILE A 242 -8.40 7.38 -12.81
CA ILE A 242 -8.23 8.27 -13.96
C ILE A 242 -8.56 7.54 -15.27
N GLN A 243 -8.10 6.31 -15.43
CA GLN A 243 -8.43 5.49 -16.61
C GLN A 243 -9.94 5.28 -16.77
N LYS A 244 -10.67 5.08 -15.68
CA LYS A 244 -12.14 4.95 -15.70
C LYS A 244 -12.84 6.28 -15.97
N GLU A 245 -12.34 7.38 -15.39
CA GLU A 245 -12.86 8.72 -15.62
C GLU A 245 -12.76 9.08 -17.11
N VAL A 246 -11.59 8.89 -17.72
CA VAL A 246 -11.35 9.20 -19.14
C VAL A 246 -12.12 8.27 -20.08
N ALA A 247 -12.33 7.00 -19.72
CA ALA A 247 -13.12 6.06 -20.52
C ALA A 247 -14.63 6.39 -20.53
N ASN A 248 -15.14 7.12 -19.54
CA ASN A 248 -16.54 7.53 -19.47
C ASN A 248 -16.83 8.87 -20.18
N ASP A 249 -15.79 9.65 -20.48
CA ASP A 249 -15.88 10.94 -21.18
C ASP A 249 -15.73 10.82 -22.72
N GLN A 250 -15.54 9.60 -23.24
CA GLN A 250 -15.49 9.27 -24.68
C GLN A 250 -16.80 8.64 -25.15
#